data_AF-A0A966Z807-F1
#
_entry.id   AF-A0A966Z807-F1
#
_cell.length_a   1.000
_cell.length_b   1.000
_cell.length_c   1.000
_cell.angle_alpha   90.00
_cell.angle_beta   90.00
_cell.angle_gamma   90.00
#
_symmetry.space_group_name_H-M   'P 1'
#
loop_
_entity.id
_entity.type
_entity.pdbx_description
1 polymer ?
#
loop_
_entity_poly.entity_id
_entity_poly.type
_entity_poly.pdbx_seq_one_letter_code
_entity_poly.pdbx_strand_id
1 'polypeptide(L)'
;MAAGSRLCFNGAGATIAKFKALNVLRSRAALAAMTVARLVLAPGMMPYGVSKLFLRQFQVAASAYAQPLGETPGTTLTWAFLGYSPVFQFRLGTFEIIPAILLLFARTRRLGALLLLPVVLNVAMFNYFLAYGRAPG
;
A
#
# COMPACT_ATOMS: atom_id res chain seq x y z
N MET A 1 -45.76 -55.84 -5.48
CA MET A 1 -45.37 -55.24 -4.17
C MET A 1 -44.25 -54.24 -4.45
N ALA A 2 -44.53 -52.95 -4.23
CA ALA A 2 -43.83 -51.83 -4.86
C ALA A 2 -42.45 -51.54 -4.27
N ALA A 3 -41.51 -51.26 -5.16
CA ALA A 3 -40.22 -50.64 -4.90
C ALA A 3 -40.41 -49.18 -4.44
N GLY A 4 -39.64 -48.72 -3.45
CA GLY A 4 -39.67 -47.30 -3.08
C GLY A 4 -39.03 -46.95 -1.74
N SER A 5 -37.72 -47.16 -1.59
CA SER A 5 -36.98 -46.68 -0.41
C SER A 5 -35.58 -46.21 -0.81
N ARG A 6 -35.51 -45.14 -1.63
CA ARG A 6 -34.29 -44.38 -1.90
C ARG A 6 -34.60 -42.89 -2.06
N LEU A 7 -35.13 -42.26 -1.02
CA LEU A 7 -35.13 -40.80 -0.92
C LEU A 7 -34.75 -40.39 0.49
N CYS A 8 -34.06 -39.26 0.60
CA CYS A 8 -33.75 -38.52 1.83
C CYS A 8 -32.44 -38.84 2.57
N PHE A 9 -31.27 -38.77 1.93
CA PHE A 9 -30.02 -38.37 2.63
C PHE A 9 -29.04 -37.54 1.77
N ASN A 10 -29.42 -37.11 0.56
CA ASN A 10 -28.50 -36.45 -0.38
C ASN A 10 -28.37 -34.91 -0.20
N GLY A 11 -29.23 -34.28 0.63
CA GLY A 11 -29.31 -32.81 0.74
C GLY A 11 -28.22 -32.17 1.62
N ALA A 12 -27.89 -32.77 2.76
CA ALA A 12 -26.94 -32.19 3.72
C ALA A 12 -25.48 -32.23 3.21
N GLY A 13 -25.09 -33.30 2.53
CA GLY A 13 -23.76 -33.43 1.92
C GLY A 13 -23.52 -32.43 0.79
N ALA A 14 -24.55 -32.12 0.00
CA ALA A 14 -24.49 -31.14 -1.08
C ALA A 14 -24.27 -29.71 -0.55
N THR A 15 -24.90 -29.34 0.58
CA THR A 15 -24.74 -28.01 1.19
C THR A 15 -23.34 -27.82 1.77
N ILE A 16 -22.79 -28.85 2.44
CA ILE A 16 -21.43 -28.81 3.00
C ILE A 16 -20.38 -28.77 1.88
N ALA A 17 -20.58 -29.55 0.80
CA ALA A 17 -19.70 -29.52 -0.36
C ALA A 17 -19.73 -28.16 -1.07
N LYS A 18 -20.92 -27.55 -1.21
CA LYS A 18 -21.08 -26.21 -1.80
C LYS A 18 -20.45 -25.13 -0.93
N PHE A 19 -20.60 -25.21 0.39
CA PHE A 19 -19.95 -24.30 1.34
C PHE A 19 -18.42 -24.40 1.28
N LYS A 20 -17.87 -25.63 1.29
CA LYS A 20 -16.42 -25.87 1.18
C LYS A 20 -15.87 -25.39 -0.17
N ALA A 21 -16.59 -25.66 -1.26
CA ALA A 21 -16.25 -25.21 -2.61
C ALA A 21 -16.29 -23.68 -2.72
N LEU A 22 -17.33 -23.03 -2.19
CA LEU A 22 -17.45 -21.56 -2.14
C LEU A 22 -16.32 -20.94 -1.32
N ASN A 23 -15.98 -21.52 -0.17
CA ASN A 23 -14.91 -20.99 0.67
C ASN A 23 -13.53 -21.17 0.02
N VAL A 24 -13.29 -22.30 -0.65
CA VAL A 24 -12.07 -22.54 -1.46
C VAL A 24 -12.02 -21.59 -2.65
N LEU A 25 -13.12 -21.36 -3.38
CA LEU A 25 -13.17 -20.37 -4.47
C LEU A 25 -12.89 -18.96 -3.95
N ARG A 26 -13.48 -18.59 -2.80
CA ARG A 26 -13.27 -17.28 -2.16
C ARG A 26 -11.82 -17.10 -1.70
N SER A 27 -11.19 -18.14 -1.15
CA SER A 27 -9.77 -18.12 -0.80
C SER A 27 -8.87 -17.97 -2.04
N ARG A 28 -9.18 -18.66 -3.15
CA ARG A 28 -8.43 -18.53 -4.41
C ARG A 28 -8.61 -17.14 -5.03
N ALA A 29 -9.82 -16.60 -5.00
CA ALA A 29 -10.12 -15.23 -5.45
C ALA A 29 -9.41 -14.18 -4.59
N ALA A 30 -9.38 -14.35 -3.27
CA ALA A 30 -8.64 -13.45 -2.38
C ALA A 30 -7.12 -13.51 -2.63
N LEU A 31 -6.57 -14.70 -2.82
CA LEU A 31 -5.15 -14.88 -3.17
C LEU A 31 -4.82 -14.30 -4.55
N ALA A 32 -5.72 -14.44 -5.53
CA ALA A 32 -5.60 -13.82 -6.85
C ALA A 32 -5.66 -12.29 -6.75
N ALA A 33 -6.64 -11.74 -6.04
CA ALA A 33 -6.80 -10.30 -5.81
C ALA A 33 -5.57 -9.70 -5.12
N MET A 34 -5.06 -10.34 -4.08
CA MET A 34 -3.81 -9.95 -3.44
C MET A 34 -2.65 -9.97 -4.45
N THR A 35 -2.58 -10.95 -5.34
CA THR A 35 -1.51 -11.07 -6.35
C THR A 35 -1.60 -10.00 -7.43
N VAL A 36 -2.80 -9.67 -7.89
CA VAL A 36 -3.04 -8.56 -8.81
C VAL A 36 -2.67 -7.24 -8.15
N ALA A 37 -3.14 -6.98 -6.92
CA ALA A 37 -2.80 -5.77 -6.17
C ALA A 37 -1.28 -5.60 -6.03
N ARG A 38 -0.56 -6.69 -5.73
CA ARG A 38 0.91 -6.72 -5.66
C ARG A 38 1.57 -6.34 -6.99
N LEU A 39 1.12 -6.93 -8.09
CA LEU A 39 1.66 -6.71 -9.42
C LEU A 39 1.38 -5.30 -9.95
N VAL A 40 0.34 -4.63 -9.45
CA VAL A 40 0.05 -3.24 -9.77
C VAL A 40 0.80 -2.27 -8.85
N LEU A 41 0.80 -2.54 -7.54
CA LEU A 41 1.41 -1.67 -6.53
C LEU A 41 2.94 -1.60 -6.65
N ALA A 42 3.61 -2.73 -6.84
CA ALA A 42 5.08 -2.75 -6.89
C ALA A 42 5.66 -1.87 -8.02
N PRO A 43 5.25 -2.02 -9.29
CA PRO A 43 5.71 -1.11 -10.35
C PRO A 43 5.14 0.30 -10.20
N GLY A 44 3.95 0.48 -9.63
CA GLY A 44 3.37 1.80 -9.37
C GLY A 44 4.16 2.63 -8.35
N MET A 45 4.74 1.98 -7.33
CA MET A 45 5.53 2.66 -6.28
C MET A 45 7.00 2.82 -6.63
N MET A 46 7.53 2.08 -7.62
CA MET A 46 8.92 2.20 -8.06
C MET A 46 9.30 3.64 -8.48
N PRO A 47 8.52 4.34 -9.34
CA PRO A 47 8.81 5.72 -9.71
C PRO A 47 8.88 6.66 -8.51
N TYR A 48 8.01 6.48 -7.51
CA TYR A 48 8.00 7.30 -6.30
C TYR A 48 9.31 7.14 -5.52
N GLY A 49 9.68 5.90 -5.20
CA GLY A 49 10.92 5.64 -4.48
C GLY A 49 12.16 6.08 -5.26
N VAL A 50 12.18 5.87 -6.58
CA VAL A 50 13.29 6.26 -7.45
C VAL A 50 13.44 7.79 -7.48
N SER A 51 12.33 8.52 -7.54
CA SER A 51 12.35 9.98 -7.50
C SER A 51 12.91 10.54 -6.18
N LYS A 52 12.73 9.82 -5.06
CA LYS A 52 13.38 10.13 -3.77
C LYS A 52 14.87 9.81 -3.77
N LEU A 53 15.30 8.69 -4.37
CA LEU A 53 16.73 8.36 -4.49
C LEU A 53 17.50 9.42 -5.29
N PHE A 54 16.90 9.95 -6.35
CA PHE A 54 17.51 11.00 -7.18
C PHE A 54 17.29 12.42 -6.63
N LEU A 55 16.83 12.54 -5.37
CA LEU A 55 16.62 13.81 -4.67
C LEU A 55 15.62 14.77 -5.35
N ARG A 56 14.78 14.28 -6.27
CA ARG A 56 13.88 15.13 -7.06
C ARG A 56 12.55 15.44 -6.37
N GLN A 57 12.08 14.56 -5.49
CA GLN A 57 10.72 14.64 -4.96
C GLN A 57 10.47 15.77 -3.94
N PHE A 58 11.48 16.16 -3.16
CA PHE A 58 11.35 17.16 -2.09
C PHE A 58 12.07 18.47 -2.41
N GLN A 59 12.09 18.86 -3.69
CA GLN A 59 12.65 20.14 -4.10
C GLN A 59 11.65 21.26 -3.81
N VAL A 60 12.08 22.24 -3.01
CA VAL A 60 11.30 23.42 -2.65
C VAL A 60 11.96 24.66 -3.26
N ALA A 61 11.15 25.55 -3.83
CA ALA A 61 11.65 26.78 -4.46
C ALA A 61 12.39 27.66 -3.44
N ALA A 62 13.46 28.33 -3.88
CA ALA A 62 14.26 29.21 -3.03
C ALA A 62 13.42 30.30 -2.35
N SER A 63 12.40 30.81 -3.04
CA SER A 63 11.47 31.82 -2.52
C SER A 63 10.64 31.35 -1.31
N ALA A 64 10.38 30.05 -1.19
CA ALA A 64 9.60 29.51 -0.08
C ALA A 64 10.38 29.53 1.25
N TYR A 65 11.72 29.55 1.22
CA TYR A 65 12.54 29.70 2.42
C TYR A 65 12.56 31.13 2.97
N ALA A 66 12.17 32.12 2.16
CA ALA A 66 12.06 33.51 2.57
C ALA A 66 10.70 33.86 3.18
N GLN A 67 9.72 32.95 3.11
CA GLN A 67 8.37 33.18 3.62
C GLN A 67 8.32 32.92 5.14
N PRO A 68 7.59 33.73 5.93
CA PRO A 68 7.36 33.46 7.34
C PRO A 68 6.70 32.09 7.57
N LEU A 69 7.16 31.34 8.57
CA LEU A 69 6.68 29.98 8.86
C LEU A 69 5.16 29.88 9.10
N GLY A 70 4.52 30.93 9.62
CA GLY A 70 3.07 30.97 9.84
C GLY A 70 2.26 31.06 8.54
N GLU A 71 2.85 31.60 7.48
CA GLU A 71 2.23 31.78 6.17
C GLU A 71 2.61 30.66 5.19
N THR A 72 3.70 29.93 5.46
CA THR A 72 4.11 28.79 4.64
C THR A 72 3.07 27.66 4.70
N PRO A 73 2.64 27.10 3.56
CA PRO A 73 1.80 25.90 3.54
C PRO A 73 2.50 24.74 4.25
N GLY A 74 1.76 23.97 5.05
CA GLY A 74 2.33 22.83 5.79
C GLY A 74 3.00 21.79 4.89
N THR A 75 2.50 21.63 3.66
CA THR A 75 3.10 20.79 2.62
C THR A 75 4.50 21.25 2.26
N THR A 76 4.67 22.53 1.95
CA THR A 76 5.96 23.15 1.62
C THR A 76 6.93 23.06 2.79
N LEU A 77 6.45 23.29 4.02
CA LEU A 77 7.27 23.18 5.23
C LEU A 77 7.78 21.74 5.43
N THR A 78 6.90 20.75 5.25
CA THR A 78 7.26 19.34 5.37
C THR A 78 8.24 18.93 4.27
N TRP A 79 8.02 19.36 3.03
CA TRP A 79 8.93 19.07 1.92
C TRP A 79 10.30 19.71 2.12
N ALA A 80 10.36 20.93 2.67
CA ALA A 80 11.62 21.57 3.02
C ALA A 80 12.36 20.78 4.11
N PHE A 81 11.66 20.30 5.13
CA PHE A 81 12.25 19.46 6.18
C PHE A 81 12.74 18.10 5.63
N LEU A 82 11.90 17.38 4.88
CA LEU A 82 12.25 16.08 4.32
C LEU A 82 13.36 16.16 3.24
N GLY A 83 13.46 17.30 2.55
CA GLY A 83 14.47 17.59 1.53
C GLY A 83 15.76 18.24 2.05
N TYR A 84 15.80 18.70 3.31
CA TYR A 84 16.95 19.41 3.87
C TYR A 84 18.25 18.58 3.84
N SER A 85 18.16 17.28 4.12
CA SER A 85 19.31 16.38 4.11
C SER A 85 19.20 15.36 2.96
N PRO A 86 20.15 15.37 2.00
CA PRO A 86 20.20 14.38 0.92
C PRO A 86 20.24 12.94 1.43
N VAL A 87 20.96 12.70 2.53
CA VAL A 87 21.05 11.38 3.18
C VAL A 87 19.71 10.95 3.75
N PHE A 88 18.95 11.88 4.32
CA PHE A 88 17.62 11.59 4.83
C PHE A 88 16.65 11.24 3.69
N GLN A 89 16.62 12.03 2.63
CA GLN A 89 15.80 11.75 1.44
C GLN A 89 16.16 10.43 0.76
N PHE A 90 17.46 10.12 0.64
CA PHE A 90 17.93 8.83 0.12
C PHE A 90 17.45 7.65 0.97
N ARG A 91 17.51 7.77 2.31
CA ARG A 91 16.98 6.75 3.23
C ARG A 91 15.48 6.55 3.03
N LEU A 92 14.71 7.63 2.90
CA LEU A 92 13.26 7.55 2.63
C LEU A 92 12.96 6.82 1.32
N GLY A 93 13.69 7.12 0.24
CA GLY A 93 13.54 6.40 -1.04
C GLY A 93 13.93 4.92 -0.94
N THR A 94 14.98 4.61 -0.19
CA THR A 94 15.44 3.23 0.04
C THR A 94 14.38 2.42 0.78
N PHE A 95 13.76 2.99 1.81
CA PHE A 95 12.67 2.33 2.55
C PHE A 95 11.41 2.12 1.71
N GLU A 96 11.24 2.80 0.58
CA GLU A 96 10.11 2.60 -0.32
C GLU A 96 10.43 1.57 -1.42
N ILE A 97 11.64 1.62 -1.98
CA ILE A 97 12.07 0.73 -3.07
C ILE A 97 12.34 -0.69 -2.58
N ILE A 98 13.09 -0.86 -1.48
CA ILE A 98 13.43 -2.19 -0.96
C ILE A 98 12.18 -3.04 -0.78
N PRO A 99 11.15 -2.61 -0.02
CA PRO A 99 9.96 -3.43 0.14
C PRO A 99 9.17 -3.60 -1.15
N ALA A 100 9.14 -2.61 -2.06
CA ALA A 100 8.50 -2.75 -3.37
C ALA A 100 9.17 -3.83 -4.24
N ILE A 101 10.51 -3.92 -4.23
CA ILE A 101 11.28 -4.98 -4.90
C ILE A 101 11.02 -6.34 -4.22
N LEU A 102 11.04 -6.40 -2.89
CA LEU A 102 10.67 -7.61 -2.14
C LEU A 102 9.22 -8.03 -2.44
N LEU A 103 8.35 -7.06 -2.76
CA LEU A 103 6.99 -7.25 -3.24
C LEU A 103 6.93 -7.73 -4.70
N LEU A 104 8.01 -8.07 -5.39
CA LEU A 104 7.95 -8.79 -6.67
C LEU A 104 8.25 -10.28 -6.52
N PHE A 105 9.18 -10.67 -5.65
CA PHE A 105 9.60 -12.07 -5.51
C PHE A 105 8.60 -12.91 -4.70
N ALA A 106 8.10 -14.02 -5.27
CA ALA A 106 7.12 -14.91 -4.62
C ALA A 106 7.54 -15.36 -3.20
N ARG A 107 8.85 -15.54 -2.98
CA ARG A 107 9.42 -16.03 -1.71
C ARG A 107 9.45 -14.97 -0.59
N THR A 108 9.61 -13.69 -0.92
CA THR A 108 9.75 -12.59 0.07
C THR A 108 8.49 -11.74 0.22
N ARG A 109 7.37 -12.16 -0.39
CA ARG A 109 6.11 -11.40 -0.44
C ARG A 109 5.63 -10.89 0.92
N ARG A 110 5.66 -11.75 1.94
CA ARG A 110 5.15 -11.42 3.28
C ARG A 110 6.02 -10.35 3.95
N LEU A 111 7.33 -10.46 3.80
CA LEU A 111 8.29 -9.49 4.32
C LEU A 111 8.16 -8.14 3.59
N GLY A 112 8.05 -8.16 2.26
CA GLY A 112 7.81 -6.95 1.48
C GLY A 112 6.54 -6.23 1.92
N ALA A 113 5.44 -6.95 2.14
CA ALA A 113 4.19 -6.35 2.60
C ALA A 113 4.29 -5.77 4.02
N LEU A 114 4.95 -6.48 4.94
CA LEU A 114 5.16 -6.03 6.32
C LEU A 114 5.99 -4.75 6.37
N LEU A 115 7.00 -4.64 5.51
CA LEU A 115 7.87 -3.46 5.43
C LEU A 115 7.23 -2.30 4.66
N LEU A 116 6.45 -2.59 3.61
CA LEU A 116 5.79 -1.55 2.80
C LEU A 116 4.64 -0.86 3.56
N LEU A 117 3.92 -1.62 4.39
CA LEU A 117 2.74 -1.13 5.11
C LEU A 117 3.02 0.12 5.97
N PRO A 118 4.02 0.13 6.89
CA PRO A 118 4.30 1.33 7.68
C PRO A 118 4.79 2.50 6.82
N VAL A 119 5.49 2.23 5.72
CA VAL A 119 5.98 3.28 4.80
C VAL A 119 4.82 3.97 4.09
N VAL A 120 3.91 3.19 3.49
CA VAL A 120 2.72 3.73 2.82
C VAL A 120 1.78 4.40 3.81
N LEU A 121 1.61 3.83 5.00
CA LEU A 121 0.80 4.43 6.06
C LEU A 121 1.35 5.80 6.46
N ASN A 122 2.66 5.92 6.64
CA ASN A 122 3.31 7.18 6.99
C ASN A 122 3.11 8.25 5.89
N VAL A 123 3.32 7.88 4.62
CA VAL A 123 3.06 8.79 3.48
C VAL A 123 1.59 9.21 3.41
N ALA A 124 0.66 8.27 3.62
CA ALA A 124 -0.77 8.56 3.64
C ALA A 124 -1.14 9.50 4.79
N MET A 125 -0.55 9.31 5.98
CA MET A 125 -0.73 10.20 7.13
C MET A 125 -0.24 11.61 6.83
N PHE A 126 0.97 11.77 6.28
CA PHE A 126 1.46 13.08 5.86
C PHE A 126 0.51 13.74 4.86
N ASN A 127 0.10 13.02 3.81
CA ASN A 127 -0.82 13.57 2.82
C ASN A 127 -2.16 13.99 3.46
N TYR A 128 -2.72 13.19 4.35
CA TYR A 128 -3.98 13.49 5.02
C TYR A 128 -3.85 14.70 5.97
N PHE A 129 -2.86 14.70 6.85
CA PHE A 129 -2.66 15.79 7.81
C PHE A 129 -2.24 17.09 7.13
N LEU A 130 -1.52 17.04 6.01
CA LEU A 130 -1.13 18.25 5.29
C LEU A 130 -2.26 18.77 4.39
N ALA A 131 -3.14 17.90 3.90
CA ALA A 131 -4.31 18.31 3.13
C ALA A 131 -5.44 18.87 4.01
N TYR A 132 -5.65 18.32 5.22
CA TYR A 132 -6.78 18.67 6.09
C TYR A 132 -6.38 19.40 7.39
N GLY A 133 -5.10 19.41 7.76
CA GLY A 133 -4.63 19.90 9.05
C GLY A 133 -4.45 21.42 9.16
N ARG A 134 -4.68 22.19 8.09
CA ARG A 134 -4.79 23.65 8.20
C ARG A 134 -6.26 24.03 8.28
N ALA A 135 -6.77 24.18 9.51
CA ALA A 135 -8.01 24.92 9.73
C ALA A 135 -7.82 26.34 9.16
N PRO A 136 -8.78 26.88 8.39
CA PRO A 136 -8.72 28.26 7.94
C PRO A 136 -8.70 29.17 9.16
N GLY A 137 -7.61 29.90 9.33
CA GLY A 137 -7.43 30.98 10.30
C GLY A 137 -7.01 32.22 9.53
#